data_AF-A0A7J3MCE5-F1
#
_entry.id   AF-A0A7J3MCE5-F1
#
_cell.length_a   1.000
_cell.length_b   1.000
_cell.length_c   1.000
_cell.angle_alpha   90.00
_cell.angle_beta   90.00
_cell.angle_gamma   90.00
#
_symmetry.space_group_name_H-M   'P 1'
#
loop_
_entity.id
_entity.type
_entity.pdbx_description
1 polymer ?
#
loop_
_entity_poly.entity_id
_entity_poly.type
_entity_poly.pdbx_seq_one_letter_code
_entity_poly.pdbx_strand_id
1 'polypeptide(L)'
;MSLPKWISEVRSRIPLLNRYSAYLDNAGAGPITIDVYNAMRDFLDLYVNNGEPWDDVLVKVYENRKLFAELIGAEAEEIAI
;
A
#
# COMPACT_ATOMS: atom_id res chain seq x y z
N MET A 1 2.38 -6.62 29.49
CA MET A 1 1.08 -6.15 28.96
C MET A 1 0.93 -6.66 27.54
N SER A 2 -0.24 -7.18 27.17
CA SER A 2 -0.55 -7.50 25.77
C SER A 2 -0.78 -6.22 24.98
N LEU A 3 -0.40 -6.21 23.70
CA LEU A 3 -0.72 -5.11 22.81
C LEU A 3 -2.24 -5.04 22.57
N PRO A 4 -2.81 -3.84 22.36
CA PRO A 4 -4.17 -3.69 21.84
C PRO A 4 -4.37 -4.56 20.60
N LYS A 5 -5.57 -5.15 20.46
CA LYS A 5 -5.90 -6.09 19.38
C LYS A 5 -5.56 -5.53 17.99
N TRP A 6 -5.94 -4.29 17.71
CA TRP A 6 -5.69 -3.64 16.42
C TRP A 6 -4.18 -3.48 16.12
N ILE A 7 -3.34 -3.26 17.13
CA ILE A 7 -1.88 -3.17 16.94
C ILE A 7 -1.33 -4.54 16.55
N SER A 8 -1.78 -5.60 17.22
CA SER A 8 -1.38 -6.97 16.88
C SER A 8 -1.80 -7.35 15.46
N GLU A 9 -2.98 -6.92 15.02
CA GLU A 9 -3.48 -7.13 13.65
C GLU A 9 -2.69 -6.35 12.59
N VAL A 10 -2.31 -5.11 12.85
CA VAL A 10 -1.45 -4.35 11.92
C VAL A 10 -0.06 -4.97 11.84
N ARG A 11 0.52 -5.33 12.99
CA ARG A 11 1.86 -5.93 13.04
C ARG A 11 1.93 -7.29 12.34
N SER A 12 0.88 -8.10 12.41
CA SER A 12 0.85 -9.40 11.73
C SER A 12 0.85 -9.28 10.20
N ARG A 13 0.47 -8.13 9.66
CA ARG A 13 0.51 -7.82 8.22
C ARG A 13 1.85 -7.29 7.75
N ILE A 14 2.85 -7.12 8.63
CA ILE A 14 4.19 -6.63 8.27
C ILE A 14 5.19 -7.79 8.41
N PRO A 15 5.52 -8.53 7.32
CA PRO A 15 6.34 -9.74 7.41
C PRO A 15 7.73 -9.52 8.03
N LEU A 16 8.29 -8.32 7.88
CA LEU A 16 9.58 -7.95 8.48
C LEU A 16 9.61 -8.18 10.00
N LEU A 17 8.47 -7.99 10.68
CA LEU A 17 8.36 -8.13 12.14
C LEU A 17 8.34 -9.60 12.60
N ASN A 18 8.21 -10.56 11.69
CA ASN A 18 8.43 -11.98 11.98
C ASN A 18 9.92 -12.32 12.06
N ARG A 19 10.78 -11.51 11.43
CA ARG A 19 12.24 -11.70 11.40
C ARG A 19 12.95 -10.86 12.46
N TYR A 20 12.45 -9.66 12.74
CA TYR A 20 13.05 -8.72 13.67
C TYR A 20 12.05 -8.26 14.73
N SER A 21 12.47 -8.23 15.98
CA SER A 21 11.63 -7.74 17.10
C SER A 21 11.30 -6.25 16.97
N ALA A 22 12.17 -5.47 16.32
CA ALA A 22 12.01 -4.04 16.10
C ALA A 22 12.64 -3.60 14.77
N TYR A 23 12.00 -2.64 14.11
CA TYR A 23 12.52 -1.90 12.96
C TYR A 23 12.38 -0.41 13.26
N LEU A 24 13.52 0.28 13.40
CA LEU A 24 13.58 1.65 13.93
C LEU A 24 13.92 2.69 12.86
N ASP A 25 13.99 2.30 11.59
CA ASP A 25 14.38 3.16 10.47
C ASP A 25 13.20 3.45 9.51
N ASN A 26 12.00 3.65 10.07
CA ASN A 26 10.78 3.87 9.30
C ASN A 26 10.82 5.17 8.47
N ALA A 27 11.61 6.15 8.91
CA ALA A 27 11.79 7.41 8.18
C ALA A 27 12.71 7.26 6.95
N GLY A 28 13.63 6.28 6.95
CA GLY A 28 14.44 5.94 5.77
C GLY A 28 13.60 5.19 4.73
N ALA A 29 13.00 4.07 5.14
CA ALA A 29 12.04 3.34 4.32
C ALA A 29 11.09 2.51 5.20
N GLY A 30 9.81 2.89 5.25
CA GLY A 30 8.81 2.12 6.00
C GLY A 30 8.66 0.69 5.47
N PRO A 31 8.46 -0.31 6.35
CA PRO A 31 8.23 -1.68 5.92
C PRO A 31 6.88 -1.80 5.18
N ILE A 32 6.86 -2.57 4.10
CA ILE A 32 5.67 -2.79 3.27
C ILE A 32 4.78 -3.86 3.93
N THR A 33 3.47 -3.64 3.97
CA THR A 33 2.50 -4.65 4.42
C THR A 33 2.30 -5.72 3.35
N ILE A 34 1.83 -6.91 3.75
CA ILE A 34 1.55 -7.99 2.81
C ILE A 34 0.47 -7.60 1.79
N ASP A 35 -0.49 -6.74 2.19
CA ASP A 35 -1.54 -6.24 1.30
C ASP A 35 -0.96 -5.42 0.14
N VAL A 36 -0.05 -4.50 0.45
CA VAL A 36 0.61 -3.66 -0.56
C VAL A 36 1.53 -4.50 -1.46
N TYR A 37 2.28 -5.43 -0.87
CA TYR A 37 3.12 -6.35 -1.65
C TYR A 37 2.30 -7.16 -2.67
N ASN A 38 1.16 -7.71 -2.26
CA ASN A 38 0.29 -8.46 -3.15
C ASN A 38 -0.27 -7.58 -4.27
N ALA A 39 -0.75 -6.37 -3.95
CA ALA A 39 -1.26 -5.44 -4.97
C ALA A 39 -0.19 -5.05 -6.01
N MET A 40 1.06 -4.81 -5.57
CA MET A 40 2.18 -4.55 -6.47
C MET A 40 2.50 -5.75 -7.35
N ARG A 41 2.50 -6.96 -6.78
CA ARG A 41 2.74 -8.20 -7.54
C ARG A 41 1.64 -8.40 -8.58
N ASP A 42 0.38 -8.26 -8.20
CA ASP A 42 -0.75 -8.46 -9.10
C ASP A 42 -0.73 -7.45 -10.27
N PHE A 43 -0.29 -6.21 -10.02
CA PHE A 43 -0.05 -5.22 -11.07
C PHE A 43 1.08 -5.64 -12.03
N LEU A 44 2.20 -6.14 -11.50
CA LEU A 44 3.30 -6.63 -12.33
C LEU A 44 2.89 -7.86 -13.15
N ASP A 45 2.14 -8.78 -12.55
CA ASP A 45 1.63 -9.97 -13.23
C ASP A 45 0.68 -9.59 -14.36
N LEU A 46 -0.22 -8.62 -14.14
CA LEU A 46 -1.06 -8.05 -15.19
C LEU A 46 -0.20 -7.50 -16.33
N TYR A 47 0.81 -6.70 -16.01
CA TYR A 47 1.66 -6.05 -17.01
C TYR A 47 2.46 -7.05 -17.84
N VAL A 48 3.02 -8.07 -17.20
CA VAL A 48 3.81 -9.12 -17.87
C VAL A 48 2.96 -9.96 -18.81
N ASN A 49 1.72 -10.29 -18.41
CA ASN A 49 0.87 -11.21 -19.18
C ASN A 49 -0.01 -10.51 -20.21
N ASN A 50 -0.39 -9.25 -19.97
CA ASN A 50 -1.41 -8.54 -20.75
C ASN A 50 -0.89 -7.23 -21.37
N GLY A 51 0.33 -6.81 -21.06
CA GLY A 51 0.83 -5.48 -21.44
C GLY A 51 0.16 -4.39 -20.62
N GLU A 52 -0.12 -3.24 -21.23
CA GLU A 52 -0.75 -2.11 -20.53
C GLU A 52 -2.26 -2.06 -20.82
N PRO A 53 -3.13 -2.58 -19.94
CA PRO A 53 -4.59 -2.44 -20.07
C PRO A 53 -5.00 -1.03 -19.66
N TRP A 54 -4.76 -0.09 -20.57
CA TRP A 54 -4.82 1.36 -20.32
C TRP A 54 -6.13 1.81 -19.67
N ASP A 55 -7.27 1.32 -20.13
CA ASP A 55 -8.58 1.71 -19.61
C ASP A 55 -8.76 1.30 -18.13
N ASP A 56 -8.33 0.09 -17.76
CA ASP A 56 -8.41 -0.41 -16.38
C ASP A 56 -7.40 0.31 -15.47
N VAL A 57 -6.18 0.54 -15.98
CA VAL A 57 -5.13 1.25 -15.25
C VAL A 57 -5.55 2.68 -14.95
N LEU A 58 -6.16 3.38 -15.92
CA LEU A 58 -6.65 4.74 -15.73
C LEU A 58 -7.70 4.80 -14.61
N VAL A 59 -8.64 3.85 -14.55
CA VAL A 59 -9.62 3.77 -13.44
C VAL A 59 -8.89 3.66 -12.11
N LYS A 60 -7.85 2.83 -12.00
CA LYS A 60 -7.06 2.68 -10.78
C LYS A 60 -6.30 3.96 -10.39
N VAL A 61 -5.80 4.71 -11.37
CA VAL A 61 -5.16 6.02 -11.12
C VAL A 61 -6.18 7.00 -10.54
N TYR A 62 -7.38 7.11 -11.11
CA TYR A 62 -8.43 7.98 -10.57
C TYR A 62 -8.89 7.56 -9.16
N GLU A 63 -9.03 6.25 -8.91
CA GLU A 63 -9.34 5.73 -7.58
C GLU A 63 -8.26 6.07 -6.55
N ASN A 64 -6.98 5.93 -6.92
CA ASN A 64 -5.85 6.26 -6.04
C ASN A 64 -5.83 7.76 -5.68
N ARG A 65 -6.03 8.64 -6.67
CA ARG A 65 -6.14 10.09 -6.44
C ARG A 65 -7.23 10.42 -5.43
N LYS A 66 -8.41 9.81 -5.55
CA LYS A 66 -9.53 10.02 -4.61
C LYS A 66 -9.20 9.54 -3.19
N LEU A 67 -8.63 8.34 -3.05
CA LEU A 67 -8.28 7.79 -1.75
C LEU A 67 -7.19 8.62 -1.05
N PHE A 68 -6.20 9.09 -1.80
CA PHE A 68 -5.16 9.95 -1.25
C PHE A 68 -5.70 11.34 -0.88
N ALA A 69 -6.58 11.91 -1.70
CA ALA A 69 -7.26 13.16 -1.39
C ALA A 69 -8.06 13.06 -0.06
N GLU A 70 -8.83 11.98 0.11
CA GLU A 70 -9.56 11.71 1.36
C GLU A 70 -8.62 11.61 2.57
N LEU A 71 -7.48 10.92 2.40
CA LEU A 71 -6.49 10.75 3.47
C LEU A 71 -5.92 12.08 3.98
N ILE A 72 -5.70 13.05 3.09
CA ILE A 72 -5.08 14.35 3.44
C ILE A 72 -6.09 15.48 3.60
N GLY A 73 -7.39 15.23 3.35
CA GLY A 73 -8.44 16.25 3.41
C GLY A 73 -8.40 17.25 2.26
N ALA A 74 -8.06 16.80 1.05
CA ALA A 74 -8.01 17.59 -0.19
C ALA A 74 -9.06 17.13 -1.21
N GLU A 75 -9.18 17.84 -2.33
CA GLU A 75 -10.00 17.42 -3.48
C GLU A 75 -9.17 16.54 -4.45
N ALA A 76 -9.82 15.61 -5.16
CA ALA A 76 -9.13 14.68 -6.06
C ALA A 76 -8.40 15.39 -7.22
N GLU A 77 -8.95 16.52 -7.66
CA GLU A 77 -8.40 17.40 -8.69
C GLU A 77 -7.07 18.04 -8.27
N GLU A 78 -6.80 18.15 -6.97
CA GLU A 78 -5.55 18.69 -6.41
C GLU A 78 -4.43 17.65 -6.35
N ILE A 79 -4.74 16.36 -6.56
CA ILE A 79 -3.77 15.27 -6.49
C ILE A 79 -3.23 14.91 -7.88
N ALA A 80 -1.90 14.87 -8.02
CA ALA A 80 -1.19 14.34 -9.19
C ALA A 80 -0.45 13.06 -8.82
N ILE A 81 -0.46 12.06 -9.71
CA ILE A 81 0.22 10.76 -9.58
C ILE A 81 1.00 10.50 -10.86
#